data_AF-A0A9C7PRX6-F1
#
_entry.id   AF-A0A9C7PRX6-F1
#
_cell.length_a   1.000
_cell.length_b   1.000
_cell.length_c   1.000
_cell.angle_alpha   90.00
_cell.angle_beta   90.00
_cell.angle_gamma   90.00
#
_symmetry.space_group_name_H-M   'P 1'
#
loop_
_entity.id
_entity.type
_entity.pdbx_description
1 polymer ?
#
loop_
_entity_poly.entity_id
_entity_poly.type
_entity_poly.pdbx_seq_one_letter_code
_entity_poly.pdbx_strand_id
1 'polypeptide(L)'
;MLSFPELINVIIAVSVLVLESIARVVAHIVRFFVPEALTKSVLKLASSYLPFKDGHTHDPVLDMDCARLIRYRGYPAELHTVETWDGFFITLFRIPSGRASIDKLPEQRTVNKHPVFFMHGFLQSSEAWVLRDSKGCLPFILADEGYDVWLGNVRGNRYGYKHRYFSPRSRQFWNFGMDEMARIDLPIQLEYAMKVSGSSKITYIGFSQGTAIAFAAFSVLPDLVSKISLFVALAPSTRVHGLKNPIIESLVACDPNIIYLIFGRRRLLSLALFWRRILPPGMFSQVIDISTKLLFGWKSENLSAKEKPRLYAHLYSYGSVKTMVHWFQVIVNSRFQMYDDQDAVTKKKYPGHLPPLYPVNQIGCPVALFFGGSDPLPDTEWLLHEINEPVYVHCQEEYEHLDFQWAASAPKLVYPKIVELVHAHGNKTS
;
A
#
# COMPACT_ATOMS: atom_id res chain seq x y z
N MET A 1 2.05 -3.98 -39.95
CA MET A 1 1.58 -5.31 -39.53
C MET A 1 2.07 -5.51 -38.10
N LEU A 2 1.21 -5.96 -37.19
CA LEU A 2 1.64 -6.30 -35.83
C LEU A 2 2.63 -7.46 -35.90
N SER A 3 3.68 -7.43 -35.08
CA SER A 3 4.58 -8.57 -34.94
C SER A 3 3.81 -9.77 -34.33
N PHE A 4 4.30 -11.00 -34.54
CA PHE A 4 3.66 -12.19 -33.96
C PHE A 4 3.51 -12.11 -32.41
N PRO A 5 4.51 -11.60 -31.65
CA PRO A 5 4.36 -11.32 -30.22
C PRO A 5 3.29 -10.27 -29.92
N GLU A 6 3.20 -9.19 -30.70
CA GLU A 6 2.17 -8.16 -30.52
C GLU A 6 0.76 -8.71 -30.77
N LEU A 7 0.59 -9.61 -31.74
CA LEU A 7 -0.70 -10.26 -32.00
C LEU A 7 -1.14 -11.15 -30.83
N ILE A 8 -0.20 -11.90 -30.24
CA ILE A 8 -0.46 -12.70 -29.03
C ILE A 8 -0.89 -11.80 -27.87
N ASN A 9 -0.19 -10.68 -27.65
CA ASN A 9 -0.53 -9.72 -26.60
C ASN A 9 -1.95 -9.14 -26.78
N VAL A 10 -2.33 -8.82 -28.02
CA VAL A 10 -3.69 -8.36 -28.34
C VAL A 10 -4.72 -9.45 -28.06
N ILE A 11 -4.48 -10.71 -28.44
CA ILE A 11 -5.41 -11.82 -28.18
C ILE A 11 -5.57 -12.06 -26.68
N ILE A 12 -4.48 -12.04 -25.91
CA ILE A 12 -4.51 -12.18 -24.45
C ILE A 12 -5.31 -11.02 -23.84
N ALA A 13 -5.02 -9.79 -24.23
CA ALA A 13 -5.72 -8.61 -23.71
C ALA A 13 -7.22 -8.64 -24.01
N VAL A 14 -7.62 -9.03 -25.23
CA VAL A 14 -9.03 -9.20 -25.62
C VAL A 14 -9.68 -10.32 -24.81
N SER A 15 -8.99 -11.44 -24.60
CA SER A 15 -9.51 -12.56 -23.80
C SER A 15 -9.73 -12.14 -22.34
N VAL A 16 -8.76 -11.42 -21.75
CA VAL A 16 -8.88 -10.85 -20.41
C VAL A 16 -10.04 -9.85 -20.36
N LEU A 17 -10.18 -8.96 -21.34
CA LEU A 17 -11.29 -8.00 -21.42
C LEU A 17 -12.66 -8.69 -21.40
N VAL A 18 -12.81 -9.77 -22.18
CA VAL A 18 -14.06 -10.54 -22.26
C VAL A 18 -14.35 -11.22 -20.92
N LEU A 19 -13.36 -11.92 -20.34
CA LEU A 19 -13.50 -12.59 -19.05
C LEU A 19 -13.83 -11.60 -17.93
N GLU A 20 -13.18 -10.45 -17.93
CA GLU A 20 -13.39 -9.38 -16.95
C GLU A 20 -14.81 -8.80 -17.07
N SER A 21 -15.26 -8.54 -18.31
CA SER A 21 -16.62 -8.07 -18.59
C SER A 21 -17.68 -9.06 -18.11
N ILE A 22 -17.48 -10.35 -18.39
CA ILE A 22 -18.35 -11.43 -17.90
C ILE A 22 -18.36 -11.45 -16.37
N ALA A 23 -17.19 -11.38 -15.73
CA ALA A 23 -17.08 -11.37 -14.27
C ALA A 23 -17.80 -10.17 -13.63
N ARG A 24 -17.74 -8.98 -14.25
CA ARG A 24 -18.51 -7.81 -13.80
C ARG A 24 -20.02 -8.02 -13.91
N VAL A 25 -20.49 -8.59 -15.03
CA VAL A 25 -21.90 -8.89 -15.26
C VAL A 25 -22.38 -9.92 -14.23
N VAL A 26 -21.62 -10.99 -14.02
CA VAL A 26 -21.92 -12.01 -12.99
C VAL A 26 -21.97 -11.37 -11.61
N ALA A 27 -20.98 -10.57 -11.22
CA ALA A 27 -20.97 -9.89 -9.92
C ALA A 27 -22.18 -8.95 -9.76
N HIS A 28 -22.61 -8.28 -10.83
CA HIS A 28 -23.80 -7.42 -10.83
C HIS A 28 -25.08 -8.25 -10.67
N ILE A 29 -25.22 -9.35 -11.41
CA ILE A 29 -26.37 -10.27 -11.30
C ILE A 29 -26.45 -10.86 -9.89
N VAL A 30 -25.32 -11.35 -9.36
CA VAL A 30 -25.24 -11.90 -7.99
C VAL A 30 -25.66 -10.86 -6.96
N ARG A 31 -25.22 -9.60 -7.12
CA ARG A 31 -25.54 -8.52 -6.18
C ARG A 31 -27.03 -8.19 -6.11
N PHE A 32 -27.77 -8.28 -7.23
CA PHE A 32 -29.13 -7.76 -7.32
C PHE A 32 -30.22 -8.83 -7.44
N PHE A 33 -29.90 -10.01 -7.97
CA PHE A 33 -30.90 -10.99 -8.40
C PHE A 33 -30.72 -12.39 -7.80
N VAL A 34 -29.63 -12.65 -7.09
CA VAL A 34 -29.39 -13.97 -6.49
C VAL A 34 -29.90 -14.00 -5.05
N PRO A 35 -30.93 -14.81 -4.72
CA PRO A 35 -31.41 -14.96 -3.36
C PRO A 35 -30.30 -15.48 -2.44
N GLU A 36 -30.33 -15.08 -1.17
CA GLU A 36 -29.35 -15.48 -0.16
C GLU A 36 -29.21 -17.03 -0.05
N ALA A 37 -30.32 -17.76 -0.26
CA ALA A 37 -30.34 -19.22 -0.28
C ALA A 37 -29.49 -19.84 -1.42
N LEU A 38 -29.53 -19.26 -2.63
CA LEU A 38 -28.72 -19.74 -3.76
C LEU A 38 -27.24 -19.42 -3.53
N THR A 39 -26.94 -18.27 -2.94
CA THR A 39 -25.58 -17.89 -2.54
C THR A 39 -25.01 -18.91 -1.54
N LYS A 40 -25.79 -19.33 -0.54
CA LYS A 40 -25.42 -20.38 0.42
C LYS A 40 -25.16 -21.73 -0.26
N SER A 41 -25.98 -22.13 -1.24
CA SER A 41 -25.78 -23.36 -2.02
C SER A 41 -24.50 -23.32 -2.86
N VAL A 42 -24.21 -22.19 -3.52
CA VAL A 42 -22.97 -21.99 -4.29
C VAL A 42 -21.76 -21.99 -3.37
N LEU A 43 -21.82 -21.33 -2.21
CA LEU A 43 -20.75 -21.35 -1.21
C LEU A 43 -20.51 -22.75 -0.65
N LYS A 44 -21.59 -23.53 -0.43
CA LYS A 44 -21.49 -24.94 -0.01
C LYS A 44 -20.79 -25.79 -1.07
N LEU A 45 -21.14 -25.62 -2.34
CA LEU A 45 -20.44 -26.28 -3.44
C LEU A 45 -18.98 -25.81 -3.57
N ALA A 46 -18.72 -24.50 -3.47
CA ALA A 46 -17.35 -23.98 -3.51
C ALA A 46 -16.48 -24.53 -2.39
N SER A 47 -17.06 -24.72 -1.18
CA SER A 47 -16.36 -25.30 -0.04
C SER A 47 -15.92 -26.76 -0.23
N SER A 48 -16.52 -27.51 -1.16
CA SER A 48 -16.03 -28.86 -1.50
C SER A 48 -14.77 -28.83 -2.36
N TYR A 49 -14.56 -27.76 -3.14
CA TYR A 49 -13.36 -27.57 -3.96
C TYR A 49 -12.27 -26.77 -3.24
N LEU A 50 -12.67 -25.86 -2.35
CA LEU A 50 -11.79 -25.03 -1.51
C LEU A 50 -12.16 -25.25 -0.03
N PRO A 51 -11.71 -26.37 0.56
CA PRO A 51 -12.03 -26.68 1.95
C PRO A 51 -11.36 -25.66 2.88
N PHE A 52 -12.12 -25.08 3.80
CA PHE A 52 -11.61 -24.21 4.87
C PHE A 52 -12.24 -24.60 6.21
N LYS A 53 -11.51 -24.38 7.31
CA LYS A 53 -12.03 -24.54 8.68
C LYS A 53 -12.43 -23.16 9.21
N ASP A 54 -13.72 -22.85 9.28
CA ASP A 54 -14.18 -21.68 10.04
C ASP A 54 -14.05 -22.01 11.53
N GLY A 55 -13.31 -21.18 12.25
CA GLY A 55 -13.49 -21.09 13.69
C GLY A 55 -14.86 -20.45 13.95
N HIS A 56 -15.73 -21.09 14.71
CA HIS A 56 -17.12 -20.66 14.95
C HIS A 56 -17.28 -19.30 15.68
N THR A 57 -16.20 -18.56 15.93
CA THR A 57 -16.21 -17.26 16.60
C THR A 57 -16.01 -16.13 15.59
N HIS A 58 -17.00 -15.26 15.46
CA HIS A 58 -16.89 -14.03 14.67
C HIS A 58 -15.75 -13.15 15.22
N ASP A 59 -14.65 -13.01 14.48
CA ASP A 59 -13.55 -12.12 14.86
C ASP A 59 -14.00 -10.66 14.65
N PRO A 60 -14.15 -9.85 15.72
CA PRO A 60 -14.67 -8.49 15.59
C PRO A 60 -13.73 -7.57 14.81
N VAL A 61 -12.45 -7.95 14.63
CA VAL A 61 -11.46 -7.20 13.82
C VAL A 61 -11.95 -7.01 12.38
N LEU A 62 -12.65 -8.01 11.81
CA LEU A 62 -13.03 -8.06 10.39
C LEU A 62 -13.86 -6.85 9.91
N ASP A 63 -14.63 -6.24 10.82
CA ASP A 63 -15.54 -5.13 10.50
C ASP A 63 -15.06 -3.78 11.04
N MET A 64 -13.92 -3.73 11.71
CA MET A 64 -13.41 -2.50 12.34
C MET A 64 -12.76 -1.57 11.31
N ASP A 65 -12.91 -0.27 11.53
CA ASP A 65 -12.06 0.75 10.92
C ASP A 65 -10.75 0.92 11.72
N CYS A 66 -9.81 1.68 11.18
CA CYS A 66 -8.49 1.86 11.79
C CYS A 66 -8.57 2.41 13.22
N ALA A 67 -9.44 3.39 13.49
CA ALA A 67 -9.60 3.94 14.84
C ALA A 67 -10.18 2.91 15.82
N ARG A 68 -11.15 2.10 15.39
CA ARG A 68 -11.69 1.00 16.18
C ARG A 68 -10.64 -0.07 16.44
N LEU A 69 -9.82 -0.43 15.45
CA LEU A 69 -8.71 -1.38 15.64
C LEU A 69 -7.72 -0.89 16.71
N ILE A 70 -7.32 0.38 16.65
CA ILE A 70 -6.42 1.00 17.63
C ILE A 70 -7.05 0.97 19.04
N ARG A 71 -8.31 1.41 19.18
CA ARG A 71 -9.02 1.43 20.48
C ARG A 71 -9.27 0.03 21.02
N TYR A 72 -9.59 -0.93 20.16
CA TYR A 72 -9.80 -2.33 20.52
C TYR A 72 -8.52 -2.97 21.10
N ARG A 73 -7.34 -2.46 20.72
CA ARG A 73 -6.04 -2.85 21.29
C ARG A 73 -5.66 -2.06 22.55
N GLY A 74 -6.54 -1.17 23.02
CA GLY A 74 -6.37 -0.38 24.23
C GLY A 74 -5.57 0.90 24.06
N TYR A 75 -5.33 1.37 22.83
CA TYR A 75 -4.58 2.61 22.58
C TYR A 75 -5.52 3.79 22.31
N PRO A 76 -5.11 5.03 22.67
CA PRO A 76 -5.83 6.23 22.23
C PRO A 76 -5.75 6.36 20.70
N ALA A 77 -6.86 6.74 20.08
CA ALA A 77 -6.95 6.96 18.64
C ALA A 77 -7.60 8.32 18.35
N GLU A 78 -6.85 9.18 17.68
CA GLU A 78 -7.32 10.46 17.16
C GLU A 78 -7.49 10.37 15.63
N LEU A 79 -8.48 11.09 15.10
CA LEU A 79 -8.75 11.17 13.68
C LEU A 79 -8.53 12.60 13.23
N HIS A 80 -7.73 12.78 12.19
CA HIS A 80 -7.45 14.09 11.61
C HIS A 80 -7.76 14.04 10.12
N THR A 81 -8.35 15.10 9.58
CA THR A 81 -8.57 15.22 8.14
C THR A 81 -7.80 16.40 7.61
N VAL A 82 -6.94 16.14 6.63
CA VAL A 82 -6.25 17.17 5.87
C VAL A 82 -6.91 17.33 4.51
N GLU A 83 -6.86 18.55 3.99
CA GLU A 83 -7.27 18.86 2.63
C GLU A 83 -6.04 19.15 1.78
N THR A 84 -5.93 18.49 0.64
CA THR A 84 -4.88 18.76 -0.33
C THR A 84 -5.20 20.00 -1.17
N TRP A 85 -4.18 20.63 -1.74
CA TRP A 85 -4.39 21.84 -2.55
C TRP A 85 -5.24 21.58 -3.82
N ASP A 86 -5.25 20.35 -4.33
CA ASP A 86 -6.13 19.94 -5.44
C ASP A 86 -7.51 19.47 -4.98
N GLY A 87 -7.77 19.45 -3.66
CA GLY A 87 -9.10 19.32 -3.07
C GLY A 87 -9.48 17.92 -2.58
N PHE A 88 -8.55 16.98 -2.42
CA PHE A 88 -8.82 15.71 -1.74
C PHE A 88 -8.86 15.91 -0.22
N PHE A 89 -9.79 15.22 0.43
CA PHE A 89 -9.81 15.08 1.89
C PHE A 89 -9.22 13.73 2.26
N ILE A 90 -8.13 13.73 3.01
CA ILE A 90 -7.40 12.54 3.43
C ILE A 90 -7.45 12.45 4.96
N THR A 91 -7.90 11.29 5.45
CA THR A 91 -7.98 11.02 6.90
C THR A 91 -6.73 10.31 7.38
N LEU A 92 -6.10 10.91 8.39
CA LEU A 92 -4.96 10.42 9.15
C LEU A 92 -5.45 9.83 10.48
N PHE A 93 -4.78 8.79 10.96
CA PHE A 93 -4.99 8.27 12.30
C PHE A 93 -3.76 8.54 13.15
N ARG A 94 -3.96 8.94 14.40
CA ARG A 94 -2.87 9.22 15.33
C ARG A 94 -3.02 8.40 16.60
N ILE A 95 -1.92 7.82 17.05
CA ILE A 95 -1.75 7.13 18.33
C ILE A 95 -0.83 8.01 19.18
N PRO A 96 -1.37 8.97 19.95
CA PRO A 96 -0.56 9.99 20.64
C PRO A 96 0.29 9.42 21.79
N SER A 97 -0.06 8.24 22.31
CA SER A 97 0.68 7.61 23.40
C SER A 97 0.41 6.11 23.50
N GLY A 98 1.33 5.39 24.12
CA GLY A 98 1.14 4.01 24.56
C GLY A 98 0.08 3.84 25.65
N ARG A 99 -0.23 2.57 25.94
CA ARG A 99 -1.34 2.16 26.83
C ARG A 99 -1.18 2.66 28.27
N ALA A 100 0.05 2.65 28.78
CA ALA A 100 0.36 3.08 30.15
C ALA A 100 0.08 4.58 30.40
N SER A 101 -0.14 5.37 29.35
CA SER A 101 -0.45 6.81 29.48
C SER A 101 -1.91 7.14 29.18
N ILE A 102 -2.81 6.14 29.10
CA ILE A 102 -4.21 6.34 28.73
C ILE A 102 -5.02 7.11 29.78
N ASP A 103 -4.60 7.13 31.03
CA ASP A 103 -5.26 7.88 32.10
C ASP A 103 -4.76 9.33 32.20
N LYS A 104 -3.68 9.68 31.50
CA LYS A 104 -3.14 11.04 31.48
C LYS A 104 -4.05 11.96 30.67
N LEU A 105 -4.06 13.27 30.98
CA LEU A 105 -4.78 14.25 30.17
C LEU A 105 -4.22 14.30 28.74
N PRO A 106 -5.04 14.58 27.70
CA PRO A 106 -4.58 14.64 26.30
C PRO A 106 -3.36 15.55 26.07
N GLU A 107 -3.33 16.69 26.76
CA GLU A 107 -2.23 17.66 26.70
C GLU A 107 -0.92 17.04 27.25
N GLN A 108 -0.99 16.23 28.30
CA GLN A 108 0.17 15.54 28.88
C GLN A 108 0.64 14.35 28.04
N ARG A 109 -0.17 13.87 27.09
CA ARG A 109 0.20 12.75 26.20
C ARG A 109 1.08 13.19 25.04
N THR A 110 1.13 14.47 24.71
CA THR A 110 1.61 14.98 23.42
C THR A 110 2.82 15.90 23.49
N VAL A 111 3.21 16.40 24.68
CA VAL A 111 4.32 17.34 24.82
C VAL A 111 5.66 16.70 24.39
N ASN A 112 6.32 17.32 23.41
CA ASN A 112 7.69 17.05 22.94
C ASN A 112 7.96 15.62 22.45
N LYS A 113 6.96 14.92 21.93
CA LYS A 113 7.17 13.60 21.33
C LYS A 113 7.59 13.71 19.88
N HIS A 114 8.67 13.00 19.54
CA HIS A 114 9.11 12.87 18.14
C HIS A 114 8.04 12.12 17.32
N PRO A 115 7.52 12.71 16.23
CA PRO A 115 6.52 12.04 15.41
C PRO A 115 7.14 10.96 14.53
N VAL A 116 6.44 9.83 14.42
CA VAL A 116 6.77 8.74 13.51
C VAL A 116 5.59 8.49 12.58
N PHE A 117 5.80 8.68 11.29
CA PHE A 117 4.77 8.60 10.27
C PHE A 117 4.87 7.30 9.46
N PHE A 118 3.77 6.57 9.37
CA PHE A 118 3.67 5.30 8.65
C PHE A 118 2.87 5.46 7.36
N MET A 119 3.40 4.97 6.25
CA MET A 119 2.69 4.92 4.97
C MET A 119 2.61 3.49 4.43
N HIS A 120 1.38 3.07 4.13
CA HIS A 120 1.07 1.72 3.66
C HIS A 120 1.47 1.50 2.18
N GLY A 121 1.39 0.25 1.73
CA GLY A 121 1.70 -0.17 0.37
C GLY A 121 0.56 0.01 -0.63
N PHE A 122 0.78 -0.51 -1.85
CA PHE A 122 -0.16 -0.38 -2.95
C PHE A 122 -1.49 -1.06 -2.60
N LEU A 123 -2.60 -0.35 -2.86
CA LEU A 123 -3.97 -0.80 -2.55
C LEU A 123 -4.23 -1.12 -1.07
N GLN A 124 -3.40 -0.67 -0.14
CA GLN A 124 -3.65 -0.84 1.28
C GLN A 124 -4.32 0.42 1.90
N SER A 125 -4.50 0.38 3.21
CA SER A 125 -4.84 1.54 4.03
C SER A 125 -4.03 1.52 5.34
N SER A 126 -4.14 2.56 6.15
CA SER A 126 -3.54 2.62 7.49
C SER A 126 -3.88 1.42 8.38
N GLU A 127 -4.99 0.73 8.12
CA GLU A 127 -5.38 -0.51 8.82
C GLU A 127 -4.29 -1.57 8.77
N ALA A 128 -3.55 -1.70 7.67
CA ALA A 128 -2.53 -2.73 7.46
C ALA A 128 -1.46 -2.76 8.56
N TRP A 129 -1.23 -1.63 9.24
CA TRP A 129 -0.23 -1.50 10.28
C TRP A 129 -0.69 -1.93 11.68
N VAL A 130 -2.00 -2.16 11.90
CA VAL A 130 -2.60 -2.31 13.24
C VAL A 130 -3.49 -3.56 13.39
N LEU A 131 -3.28 -4.59 12.57
CA LEU A 131 -4.13 -5.78 12.52
C LEU A 131 -3.74 -6.87 13.53
N ARG A 132 -2.44 -6.99 13.85
CA ARG A 132 -1.93 -7.98 14.80
C ARG A 132 -2.18 -7.52 16.25
N ASP A 133 -1.75 -8.33 17.20
CA ASP A 133 -1.76 -7.97 18.62
C ASP A 133 -0.80 -6.80 18.90
N SER A 134 -0.90 -6.19 20.09
CA SER A 134 -0.13 -4.98 20.43
C SER A 134 1.39 -5.18 20.33
N LYS A 135 1.90 -6.37 20.67
CA LYS A 135 3.32 -6.74 20.53
C LYS A 135 3.70 -7.13 19.09
N GLY A 136 2.71 -7.28 18.22
CA GLY A 136 2.87 -7.72 16.84
C GLY A 136 2.89 -6.58 15.82
N CYS A 137 2.60 -5.33 16.22
CA CYS A 137 2.51 -4.19 15.32
C CYS A 137 3.54 -3.11 15.69
N LEU A 138 4.36 -2.72 14.72
CA LEU A 138 5.37 -1.68 14.89
C LEU A 138 4.81 -0.32 15.39
N PRO A 139 3.65 0.18 14.93
CA PRO A 139 3.06 1.40 15.50
C PRO A 139 2.77 1.33 16.99
N PHE A 140 2.25 0.19 17.46
CA PHE A 140 1.91 -0.01 18.87
C PHE A 140 3.17 -0.11 19.74
N ILE A 141 4.21 -0.76 19.23
CA ILE A 141 5.53 -0.82 19.88
C ILE A 141 6.11 0.59 20.03
N LEU A 142 6.12 1.40 18.95
CA LEU A 142 6.64 2.77 19.02
C LEU A 142 5.79 3.69 19.93
N ALA A 143 4.47 3.52 19.95
CA ALA A 143 3.61 4.27 20.86
C ALA A 143 3.93 3.93 22.33
N ASP A 144 4.15 2.65 22.65
CA ASP A 144 4.57 2.19 23.99
C ASP A 144 6.00 2.69 24.34
N GLU A 145 6.89 2.87 23.35
CA GLU A 145 8.23 3.49 23.49
C GLU A 145 8.22 5.02 23.63
N GLY A 146 7.04 5.64 23.63
CA GLY A 146 6.85 7.06 23.89
C GLY A 146 6.81 7.96 22.66
N TYR A 147 6.75 7.41 21.44
CA TYR A 147 6.63 8.20 20.21
C TYR A 147 5.19 8.67 19.94
N ASP A 148 5.06 9.73 19.14
CA ASP A 148 3.78 10.18 18.59
C ASP A 148 3.57 9.55 17.21
N VAL A 149 2.69 8.55 17.12
CA VAL A 149 2.60 7.71 15.93
C VAL A 149 1.46 8.18 15.03
N TRP A 150 1.78 8.43 13.76
CA TRP A 150 0.86 8.85 12.71
C TRP A 150 0.75 7.78 11.64
N LEU A 151 -0.48 7.45 11.23
CA LEU A 151 -0.77 6.52 10.16
C LEU A 151 -1.40 7.28 8.98
N GLY A 152 -0.62 7.39 7.92
CA GLY A 152 -0.97 8.02 6.66
C GLY A 152 -1.91 7.21 5.80
N ASN A 153 -2.57 7.91 4.87
CA ASN A 153 -3.39 7.32 3.82
C ASN A 153 -3.15 8.05 2.50
N VAL A 154 -3.41 7.38 1.39
CA VAL A 154 -3.30 7.98 0.05
C VAL A 154 -4.68 8.39 -0.48
N ARG A 155 -4.71 9.40 -1.34
CA ARG A 155 -5.92 9.76 -2.11
C ARG A 155 -6.56 8.54 -2.78
N GLY A 156 -7.89 8.53 -2.77
CA GLY A 156 -8.71 7.49 -3.39
C GLY A 156 -8.80 6.16 -2.64
N ASN A 157 -8.01 5.92 -1.58
CA ASN A 157 -8.23 4.76 -0.70
C ASN A 157 -9.48 4.97 0.19
N ARG A 158 -9.82 4.01 1.07
CA ARG A 158 -10.97 4.09 2.00
C ARG A 158 -11.05 5.41 2.79
N TYR A 159 -9.90 5.95 3.16
CA TYR A 159 -9.74 7.14 4.01
C TYR A 159 -9.38 8.41 3.23
N GLY A 160 -9.15 8.30 1.91
CA GLY A 160 -8.98 9.41 0.95
C GLY A 160 -10.10 9.48 -0.08
N TYR A 161 -11.30 8.99 0.25
CA TYR A 161 -12.42 8.78 -0.70
C TYR A 161 -13.35 10.01 -0.89
N LYS A 162 -12.90 11.21 -0.54
CA LYS A 162 -13.72 12.43 -0.63
C LYS A 162 -12.92 13.57 -1.25
N HIS A 163 -13.60 14.42 -2.01
CA HIS A 163 -12.99 15.53 -2.74
C HIS A 163 -13.94 16.73 -2.75
N ARG A 164 -13.40 17.95 -2.78
CA ARG A 164 -14.15 19.20 -2.81
C ARG A 164 -15.01 19.35 -4.06
N TYR A 165 -14.41 19.15 -5.24
CA TYR A 165 -15.07 19.38 -6.53
C TYR A 165 -15.63 18.11 -7.21
N PHE A 166 -14.96 16.96 -7.08
CA PHE A 166 -15.28 15.78 -7.89
C PHE A 166 -15.94 14.65 -7.08
N SER A 167 -16.98 14.05 -7.65
CA SER A 167 -17.57 12.83 -7.08
C SER A 167 -16.66 11.63 -7.31
N PRO A 168 -16.55 10.66 -6.38
CA PRO A 168 -15.87 9.37 -6.62
C PRO A 168 -16.46 8.54 -7.76
N ARG A 169 -17.64 8.92 -8.30
CA ARG A 169 -18.23 8.32 -9.51
C ARG A 169 -17.67 8.92 -10.81
N SER A 170 -17.04 10.08 -10.76
CA SER A 170 -16.44 10.77 -11.91
C SER A 170 -15.09 10.17 -12.29
N ARG A 171 -14.62 10.40 -13.52
CA ARG A 171 -13.26 9.98 -13.94
C ARG A 171 -12.19 10.91 -13.35
N GLN A 172 -12.52 12.18 -13.20
CA GLN A 172 -11.66 13.24 -12.69
C GLN A 172 -11.15 12.93 -11.28
N PHE A 173 -12.01 12.39 -10.41
CA PHE A 173 -11.62 11.95 -9.07
C PHE A 173 -10.51 10.88 -9.07
N TRP A 174 -10.43 10.04 -10.10
CA TRP A 174 -9.47 8.93 -10.18
C TRP A 174 -8.26 9.24 -11.08
N ASN A 175 -8.14 10.47 -11.56
CA ASN A 175 -7.05 10.88 -12.43
C ASN A 175 -5.81 11.30 -11.62
N PHE A 176 -5.23 10.36 -10.90
CA PHE A 176 -4.00 10.54 -10.13
C PHE A 176 -3.12 9.27 -10.19
N GLY A 177 -1.81 9.44 -10.10
CA GLY A 177 -0.80 8.39 -10.00
C GLY A 177 0.04 8.55 -8.73
N MET A 178 1.25 7.98 -8.74
CA MET A 178 2.23 8.18 -7.68
C MET A 178 2.73 9.63 -7.59
N ASP A 179 2.75 10.35 -8.71
CA ASP A 179 3.26 11.72 -8.80
C ASP A 179 2.49 12.67 -7.87
N GLU A 180 1.16 12.61 -7.91
CA GLU A 180 0.33 13.41 -7.02
C GLU A 180 0.46 12.96 -5.56
N MET A 181 0.58 11.66 -5.29
CA MET A 181 0.78 11.16 -3.93
C MET A 181 2.10 11.70 -3.33
N ALA A 182 3.17 11.72 -4.12
CA ALA A 182 4.49 12.19 -3.71
C ALA A 182 4.58 13.72 -3.60
N ARG A 183 4.04 14.44 -4.58
CA ARG A 183 4.16 15.92 -4.66
C ARG A 183 3.11 16.68 -3.86
N ILE A 184 2.00 16.02 -3.50
CA ILE A 184 0.83 16.67 -2.89
C ILE A 184 0.51 16.03 -1.54
N ASP A 185 0.14 14.76 -1.55
CA ASP A 185 -0.42 14.10 -0.36
C ASP A 185 0.61 14.01 0.75
N LEU A 186 1.82 13.55 0.42
CA LEU A 186 2.86 13.29 1.42
C LEU A 186 3.34 14.58 2.13
N PRO A 187 3.73 15.67 1.43
CA PRO A 187 4.14 16.91 2.08
C PRO A 187 3.09 17.45 3.06
N ILE A 188 1.83 17.50 2.63
CA ILE A 188 0.71 18.04 3.43
C ILE A 188 0.47 17.20 4.69
N GLN A 189 0.50 15.87 4.55
CA GLN A 189 0.32 14.97 5.69
C GLN A 189 1.47 15.09 6.70
N LEU A 190 2.72 15.15 6.24
CA LEU A 190 3.88 15.28 7.12
C LEU A 190 3.92 16.65 7.82
N GLU A 191 3.65 17.73 7.11
CA GLU A 191 3.60 19.07 7.70
C GLU A 191 2.47 19.20 8.73
N TYR A 192 1.31 18.60 8.46
CA TYR A 192 0.22 18.56 9.43
C TYR A 192 0.61 17.77 10.68
N ALA A 193 1.20 16.58 10.53
CA ALA A 193 1.66 15.76 11.65
C ALA A 193 2.69 16.52 12.50
N MET A 194 3.72 17.10 11.88
CA MET A 194 4.74 17.92 12.56
C MET A 194 4.12 19.11 13.29
N LYS A 195 3.17 19.81 12.66
CA LYS A 195 2.47 20.96 13.26
C LYS A 195 1.68 20.55 14.51
N VAL A 196 0.97 19.42 14.47
CA VAL A 196 0.20 18.93 15.62
C VAL A 196 1.11 18.40 16.73
N SER A 197 2.22 17.76 16.39
CA SER A 197 3.20 17.26 17.35
C SER A 197 4.11 18.36 17.91
N GLY A 198 4.14 19.55 17.30
CA GLY A 198 5.06 20.63 17.65
C GLY A 198 6.54 20.34 17.31
N SER A 199 6.80 19.31 16.49
CA SER A 199 8.16 18.89 16.13
C SER A 199 8.60 19.53 14.82
N SER A 200 9.89 19.88 14.73
CA SER A 200 10.51 20.38 13.50
C SER A 200 10.96 19.27 12.53
N LYS A 201 11.09 18.04 13.03
CA LYS A 201 11.47 16.86 12.24
C LYS A 201 10.52 15.69 12.48
N ILE A 202 10.48 14.78 11.52
CA ILE A 202 9.63 13.58 11.55
C ILE A 202 10.39 12.36 11.00
N THR A 203 10.16 11.20 11.61
CA THR A 203 10.63 9.92 11.06
C THR A 203 9.57 9.37 10.13
N TYR A 204 9.97 8.92 8.93
CA TYR A 204 9.08 8.27 7.97
C TYR A 204 9.36 6.78 7.88
N ILE A 205 8.32 5.96 7.99
CA ILE A 205 8.37 4.50 7.81
C ILE A 205 7.41 4.13 6.68
N GLY A 206 7.96 3.73 5.55
CA GLY A 206 7.20 3.33 4.36
C GLY A 206 7.23 1.83 4.14
N PHE A 207 6.16 1.28 3.60
CA PHE A 207 6.10 -0.10 3.10
C PHE A 207 5.74 -0.13 1.61
N SER A 208 6.46 -0.91 0.80
CA SER A 208 6.12 -1.13 -0.62
C SER A 208 5.93 0.21 -1.37
N GLN A 209 4.77 0.47 -1.99
CA GLN A 209 4.46 1.77 -2.60
C GLN A 209 4.63 2.98 -1.64
N GLY A 210 4.42 2.81 -0.34
CA GLY A 210 4.69 3.85 0.65
C GLY A 210 6.17 4.28 0.66
N THR A 211 7.10 3.36 0.36
CA THR A 211 8.51 3.72 0.12
C THR A 211 8.67 4.46 -1.20
N ALA A 212 8.01 4.02 -2.27
CA ALA A 212 8.10 4.63 -3.59
C ALA A 212 7.66 6.10 -3.56
N ILE A 213 6.54 6.38 -2.88
CA ILE A 213 6.03 7.75 -2.67
C ILE A 213 7.08 8.61 -1.96
N ALA A 214 7.77 8.06 -0.96
CA ALA A 214 8.83 8.77 -0.24
C ALA A 214 10.09 8.96 -1.08
N PHE A 215 10.57 7.93 -1.79
CA PHE A 215 11.70 8.07 -2.71
C PHE A 215 11.42 9.14 -3.78
N ALA A 216 10.20 9.13 -4.34
CA ALA A 216 9.76 10.13 -5.31
C ALA A 216 9.71 11.55 -4.69
N ALA A 217 9.14 11.70 -3.51
CA ALA A 217 9.01 13.01 -2.87
C ALA A 217 10.36 13.56 -2.38
N PHE A 218 11.13 12.75 -1.66
CA PHE A 218 12.39 13.17 -1.03
C PHE A 218 13.50 13.44 -2.04
N SER A 219 13.41 12.86 -3.25
CA SER A 219 14.35 13.16 -4.33
C SER A 219 14.08 14.49 -5.05
N VAL A 220 12.85 15.01 -4.99
CA VAL A 220 12.47 16.22 -5.74
C VAL A 220 12.02 17.40 -4.87
N LEU A 221 11.84 17.19 -3.56
CA LEU A 221 11.39 18.21 -2.59
C LEU A 221 12.45 18.45 -1.49
N PRO A 222 13.46 19.30 -1.74
CA PRO A 222 14.56 19.57 -0.79
C PRO A 222 14.06 20.12 0.56
N ASP A 223 13.01 20.95 0.55
CA ASP A 223 12.41 21.52 1.76
C ASP A 223 11.69 20.47 2.62
N LEU A 224 11.21 19.38 2.00
CA LEU A 224 10.56 18.29 2.73
C LEU A 224 11.60 17.34 3.32
N VAL A 225 12.58 16.93 2.51
CA VAL A 225 13.61 15.97 2.95
C VAL A 225 14.46 16.53 4.11
N SER A 226 14.67 17.85 4.18
CA SER A 226 15.38 18.49 5.31
C SER A 226 14.65 18.35 6.66
N LYS A 227 13.34 18.10 6.64
CA LYS A 227 12.49 17.85 7.82
C LYS A 227 12.42 16.36 8.20
N ILE A 228 13.02 15.46 7.42
CA ILE A 228 13.04 14.03 7.71
C ILE A 228 14.24 13.71 8.61
N SER A 229 13.98 13.16 9.79
CA SER A 229 15.06 12.69 10.69
C SER A 229 15.62 11.34 10.26
N LEU A 230 14.74 10.44 9.79
CA LEU A 230 15.09 9.10 9.32
C LEU A 230 14.01 8.63 8.35
N PHE A 231 14.41 8.03 7.23
CA PHE A 231 13.54 7.29 6.33
C PHE A 231 13.83 5.79 6.47
N VAL A 232 12.87 5.04 7.04
CA VAL A 232 12.89 3.58 7.08
C VAL A 232 12.05 3.04 5.92
N ALA A 233 12.68 2.29 5.03
CA ALA A 233 12.06 1.72 3.85
C ALA A 233 11.95 0.19 3.98
N LEU A 234 10.72 -0.31 4.11
CA LEU A 234 10.41 -1.74 4.21
C LEU A 234 9.91 -2.26 2.85
N ALA A 235 10.56 -3.30 2.31
CA ALA A 235 10.32 -3.80 0.95
C ALA A 235 10.30 -2.65 -0.10
N PRO A 236 11.41 -1.89 -0.23
CA PRO A 236 11.42 -0.66 -1.00
C PRO A 236 11.15 -0.87 -2.49
N SER A 237 10.04 -0.35 -2.99
CA SER A 237 9.58 -0.59 -4.36
C SER A 237 9.90 0.60 -5.26
N THR A 238 11.15 0.74 -5.72
CA THR A 238 11.53 1.78 -6.70
C THR A 238 11.44 1.21 -8.12
N ARG A 239 12.51 0.59 -8.62
CA ARG A 239 12.47 -0.29 -9.79
C ARG A 239 11.99 -1.67 -9.35
N VAL A 240 11.24 -2.35 -10.20
CA VAL A 240 10.62 -3.65 -9.89
C VAL A 240 10.86 -4.68 -11.00
N HIS A 241 11.18 -5.92 -10.62
CA HIS A 241 11.48 -7.03 -11.54
C HIS A 241 10.20 -7.71 -12.05
N GLY A 242 9.34 -6.96 -12.74
CA GLY A 242 8.19 -7.53 -13.47
C GLY A 242 7.27 -8.44 -12.65
N LEU A 243 6.50 -9.28 -13.33
CA LEU A 243 5.63 -10.28 -12.73
C LEU A 243 6.12 -11.67 -13.11
N LYS A 244 5.98 -12.65 -12.21
CA LYS A 244 6.50 -14.01 -12.43
C LYS A 244 5.75 -14.76 -13.53
N ASN A 245 4.48 -14.41 -13.77
CA ASN A 245 3.64 -15.09 -14.74
C ASN A 245 3.76 -14.45 -16.13
N PRO A 246 4.26 -15.17 -17.16
CA PRO A 246 4.49 -14.60 -18.49
C PRO A 246 3.23 -14.04 -19.17
N ILE A 247 2.05 -14.62 -18.90
CA ILE A 247 0.78 -14.16 -19.47
C ILE A 247 0.41 -12.80 -18.87
N ILE A 248 0.60 -12.64 -17.56
CA ILE A 248 0.29 -11.39 -16.87
C ILE A 248 1.35 -10.34 -17.16
N GLU A 249 2.61 -10.73 -17.28
CA GLU A 249 3.69 -9.87 -17.75
C GLU A 249 3.41 -9.33 -19.16
N SER A 250 2.92 -10.18 -20.06
CA SER A 250 2.48 -9.75 -21.40
C SER A 250 1.34 -8.73 -21.35
N LEU A 251 0.42 -8.87 -20.39
CA LEU A 251 -0.63 -7.87 -20.15
C LEU A 251 -0.03 -6.56 -19.62
N VAL A 252 0.92 -6.61 -18.70
CA VAL A 252 1.63 -5.42 -18.18
C VAL A 252 2.35 -4.66 -19.30
N ALA A 253 2.91 -5.39 -20.27
CA ALA A 253 3.55 -4.83 -21.45
C ALA A 253 2.60 -4.26 -22.51
N CYS A 254 1.28 -4.40 -22.33
CA CYS A 254 0.30 -3.83 -23.25
C CYS A 254 0.25 -2.30 -23.15
N ASP A 255 -0.24 -1.68 -24.23
CA ASP A 255 -0.47 -0.24 -24.26
C ASP A 255 -1.36 0.21 -23.09
N PRO A 256 -1.05 1.32 -22.40
CA PRO A 256 -1.90 1.90 -21.37
C PRO A 256 -3.38 2.03 -21.75
N ASN A 257 -3.71 2.30 -23.03
CA ASN A 257 -5.11 2.38 -23.45
C ASN A 257 -5.82 1.04 -23.40
N ILE A 258 -5.14 -0.07 -23.69
CA ILE A 258 -5.68 -1.42 -23.55
C ILE A 258 -6.02 -1.68 -22.08
N ILE A 259 -5.12 -1.30 -21.17
CA ILE A 259 -5.36 -1.41 -19.72
C ILE A 259 -6.56 -0.57 -19.28
N TYR A 260 -6.67 0.66 -19.79
CA TYR A 260 -7.83 1.52 -19.51
C TYR A 260 -9.13 1.02 -20.14
N LEU A 261 -9.08 0.26 -21.24
CA LEU A 261 -10.25 -0.40 -21.80
C LEU A 261 -10.71 -1.56 -20.91
N ILE A 262 -9.79 -2.34 -20.36
CA ILE A 262 -10.08 -3.48 -19.46
C ILE A 262 -10.59 -3.01 -18.11
N PHE A 263 -9.83 -2.15 -17.44
CA PHE A 263 -10.12 -1.79 -16.05
C PHE A 263 -10.98 -0.52 -15.93
N GLY A 264 -11.10 0.26 -17.00
CA GLY A 264 -11.70 1.58 -17.00
C GLY A 264 -10.74 2.66 -16.50
N ARG A 265 -11.21 3.92 -16.46
CA ARG A 265 -10.44 5.09 -15.97
C ARG A 265 -10.86 5.55 -14.57
N ARG A 266 -11.27 4.61 -13.71
CA ARG A 266 -11.78 4.91 -12.36
C ARG A 266 -11.03 4.10 -11.30
N ARG A 267 -11.79 3.51 -10.38
CA ARG A 267 -11.30 2.71 -9.27
C ARG A 267 -10.86 1.32 -9.71
N LEU A 268 -9.69 0.92 -9.26
CA LEU A 268 -9.11 -0.40 -9.45
C LEU A 268 -9.70 -1.44 -8.47
N LEU A 269 -9.65 -2.72 -8.86
CA LEU A 269 -9.98 -3.90 -8.04
C LEU A 269 -11.31 -3.84 -7.26
N SER A 270 -12.35 -3.22 -7.83
CA SER A 270 -13.69 -3.23 -7.22
C SER A 270 -14.24 -4.65 -7.02
N LEU A 271 -13.78 -5.61 -7.81
CA LEU A 271 -14.20 -7.01 -7.75
C LEU A 271 -13.63 -7.74 -6.54
N ALA A 272 -12.36 -7.50 -6.16
CA ALA A 272 -11.75 -8.10 -4.97
C ALA A 272 -12.52 -7.71 -3.70
N LEU A 273 -12.92 -6.43 -3.60
CA LEU A 273 -13.71 -5.93 -2.47
C LEU A 273 -15.17 -6.39 -2.49
N PHE A 274 -15.71 -6.70 -3.68
CA PHE A 274 -17.00 -7.38 -3.80
C PHE A 274 -16.89 -8.81 -3.26
N TRP A 275 -15.91 -9.58 -3.72
CA TRP A 275 -15.72 -10.97 -3.26
C TRP A 275 -15.40 -11.06 -1.77
N ARG A 276 -14.61 -10.13 -1.22
CA ARG A 276 -14.39 -10.05 0.22
C ARG A 276 -15.69 -10.00 1.04
N ARG A 277 -16.74 -9.37 0.51
CA ARG A 277 -18.05 -9.24 1.20
C ARG A 277 -18.91 -10.50 1.08
N ILE A 278 -18.65 -11.34 0.08
CA ILE A 278 -19.48 -12.51 -0.24
C ILE A 278 -18.84 -13.80 0.25
N LEU A 279 -17.52 -13.93 0.13
CA LEU A 279 -16.80 -15.15 0.49
C LEU A 279 -16.51 -15.19 2.00
N PRO A 280 -16.66 -16.35 2.66
CA PRO A 280 -16.16 -16.54 4.01
C PRO A 280 -14.66 -16.19 4.12
N PRO A 281 -14.19 -15.64 5.26
CA PRO A 281 -12.81 -15.15 5.43
C PRO A 281 -11.74 -16.19 5.09
N GLY A 282 -11.95 -17.46 5.45
CA GLY A 282 -11.03 -18.55 5.11
C GLY A 282 -10.90 -18.77 3.60
N MET A 283 -12.03 -18.78 2.90
CA MET A 283 -12.06 -18.97 1.44
C MET A 283 -11.51 -17.76 0.70
N PHE A 284 -11.83 -16.54 1.16
CA PHE A 284 -11.24 -15.32 0.64
C PHE A 284 -9.70 -15.36 0.77
N SER A 285 -9.20 -15.85 1.90
CA SER A 285 -7.75 -15.98 2.13
C SER A 285 -7.08 -16.94 1.16
N GLN A 286 -7.70 -18.07 0.88
CA GLN A 286 -7.19 -19.02 -0.13
C GLN A 286 -7.17 -18.40 -1.53
N VAL A 287 -8.20 -17.64 -1.90
CA VAL A 287 -8.22 -16.92 -3.18
C VAL A 287 -7.06 -15.93 -3.26
N ILE A 288 -6.75 -15.21 -2.17
CA ILE A 288 -5.61 -14.30 -2.12
C ILE A 288 -4.29 -15.06 -2.25
N ASP A 289 -4.07 -16.13 -1.47
CA ASP A 289 -2.85 -16.94 -1.54
C ASP A 289 -2.63 -17.53 -2.94
N ILE A 290 -3.69 -18.02 -3.60
CA ILE A 290 -3.61 -18.51 -4.99
C ILE A 290 -3.24 -17.36 -5.95
N SER A 291 -3.85 -16.19 -5.77
CA SER A 291 -3.62 -15.03 -6.64
C SER A 291 -2.21 -14.47 -6.49
N THR A 292 -1.70 -14.32 -5.27
CA THR A 292 -0.35 -13.80 -5.01
C THR A 292 0.72 -14.82 -5.42
N LYS A 293 0.48 -16.12 -5.23
CA LYS A 293 1.34 -17.17 -5.76
C LYS A 293 1.39 -17.16 -7.29
N LEU A 294 0.26 -16.93 -7.95
CA LEU A 294 0.22 -16.84 -9.41
C LEU A 294 0.95 -15.58 -9.93
N LEU A 295 0.73 -14.42 -9.30
CA LEU A 295 1.27 -13.13 -9.75
C LEU A 295 2.76 -12.97 -9.45
N PHE A 296 3.15 -13.29 -8.21
CA PHE A 296 4.47 -12.96 -7.65
C PHE A 296 5.25 -14.21 -7.22
N GLY A 297 4.60 -15.38 -7.12
CA GLY A 297 5.24 -16.58 -6.60
C GLY A 297 5.32 -16.65 -5.07
N TRP A 298 4.67 -15.72 -4.36
CA TRP A 298 4.62 -15.69 -2.89
C TRP A 298 3.88 -16.90 -2.34
N LYS A 299 4.42 -17.49 -1.27
CA LYS A 299 3.84 -18.64 -0.56
C LYS A 299 3.13 -18.21 0.73
N SER A 300 3.51 -17.06 1.28
CA SER A 300 2.97 -16.48 2.50
C SER A 300 3.04 -17.45 3.69
N GLU A 301 4.16 -18.17 3.80
CA GLU A 301 4.41 -19.18 4.84
C GLU A 301 4.74 -18.55 6.20
N ASN A 302 5.30 -17.34 6.20
CA ASN A 302 5.64 -16.57 7.41
C ASN A 302 4.42 -15.90 8.08
N LEU A 303 3.26 -15.91 7.40
CA LEU A 303 2.00 -15.44 7.95
C LEU A 303 1.32 -16.59 8.70
N SER A 304 0.95 -16.34 9.95
CA SER A 304 0.16 -17.29 10.74
C SER A 304 -1.14 -17.65 10.03
N ALA A 305 -1.35 -18.94 9.75
CA ALA A 305 -2.56 -19.44 9.09
C ALA A 305 -3.85 -19.06 9.84
N LYS A 306 -3.79 -18.93 11.17
CA LYS A 306 -4.93 -18.49 12.00
C LYS A 306 -5.23 -17.00 11.88
N GLU A 307 -4.24 -16.19 11.49
CA GLU A 307 -4.36 -14.74 11.37
C GLU A 307 -4.59 -14.31 9.92
N LYS A 308 -4.24 -15.12 8.91
CA LYS A 308 -4.47 -14.80 7.49
C LYS A 308 -5.89 -14.29 7.20
N PRO A 309 -6.99 -14.90 7.71
CA PRO A 309 -8.34 -14.39 7.47
C PRO A 309 -8.57 -12.95 7.95
N ARG A 310 -8.06 -12.59 9.13
CA ARG A 310 -8.16 -11.21 9.62
C ARG A 310 -7.20 -10.27 8.90
N LEU A 311 -6.01 -10.72 8.52
CA LEU A 311 -5.04 -9.87 7.82
C LEU A 311 -5.54 -9.52 6.42
N TYR A 312 -5.95 -10.53 5.64
CA TYR A 312 -6.38 -10.35 4.26
C TYR A 312 -7.72 -9.62 4.14
N ALA A 313 -8.59 -9.66 5.15
CA ALA A 313 -9.80 -8.84 5.18
C ALA A 313 -9.50 -7.33 5.04
N HIS A 314 -8.34 -6.88 5.50
CA HIS A 314 -7.91 -5.48 5.45
C HIS A 314 -6.78 -5.21 4.45
N LEU A 315 -6.37 -6.22 3.66
CA LEU A 315 -5.30 -6.08 2.67
C LEU A 315 -5.66 -5.07 1.58
N TYR A 316 -6.88 -5.14 1.05
CA TYR A 316 -7.28 -4.29 -0.07
C TYR A 316 -8.15 -3.10 0.35
N SER A 317 -7.81 -1.98 -0.26
CA SER A 317 -8.48 -0.70 -0.28
C SER A 317 -8.58 -0.25 -1.74
N TYR A 318 -9.25 0.88 -1.94
CA TYR A 318 -9.41 1.44 -3.28
C TYR A 318 -8.11 2.10 -3.77
N GLY A 319 -7.93 2.15 -5.08
CA GLY A 319 -6.87 2.89 -5.76
C GLY A 319 -7.29 3.27 -7.17
N SER A 320 -6.57 4.16 -7.85
CA SER A 320 -6.86 4.50 -9.25
C SER A 320 -6.28 3.47 -10.20
N VAL A 321 -6.94 3.29 -11.34
CA VAL A 321 -6.33 2.54 -12.47
C VAL A 321 -5.10 3.27 -12.99
N LYS A 322 -5.06 4.61 -12.94
CA LYS A 322 -3.89 5.41 -13.34
C LYS A 322 -2.64 5.07 -12.53
N THR A 323 -2.75 4.84 -11.22
CA THR A 323 -1.62 4.36 -10.39
C THR A 323 -1.13 2.98 -10.81
N MET A 324 -2.02 2.06 -11.20
CA MET A 324 -1.60 0.75 -11.71
C MET A 324 -0.90 0.87 -13.06
N VAL A 325 -1.44 1.67 -13.97
CA VAL A 325 -0.80 1.95 -15.26
C VAL A 325 0.57 2.58 -15.05
N HIS A 326 0.72 3.44 -14.04
CA HIS A 326 2.02 4.00 -13.67
C HIS A 326 3.01 2.88 -13.26
N TRP A 327 2.61 1.96 -12.40
CA TRP A 327 3.45 0.79 -12.07
C TRP A 327 3.82 -0.04 -13.30
N PHE A 328 2.89 -0.23 -14.23
CA PHE A 328 3.17 -0.95 -15.47
C PHE A 328 4.20 -0.21 -16.33
N GLN A 329 4.14 1.13 -16.40
CA GLN A 329 5.18 1.93 -17.07
C GLN A 329 6.55 1.75 -16.40
N VAL A 330 6.61 1.70 -15.06
CA VAL A 330 7.86 1.45 -14.31
C VAL A 330 8.43 0.06 -14.61
N ILE A 331 7.57 -0.97 -14.65
CA ILE A 331 7.95 -2.34 -14.98
C ILE A 331 8.48 -2.42 -16.42
N VAL A 332 7.72 -1.93 -17.39
CA VAL A 332 8.03 -2.06 -18.82
C VAL A 332 9.29 -1.29 -19.18
N ASN A 333 9.47 -0.09 -18.62
CA ASN A 333 10.64 0.73 -18.90
C ASN A 333 11.84 0.39 -18.01
N SER A 334 11.68 -0.46 -16.99
CA SER A 334 12.70 -0.75 -15.98
C SER A 334 13.31 0.53 -15.39
N ARG A 335 12.47 1.54 -15.12
CA ARG A 335 12.87 2.89 -14.69
C ARG A 335 11.93 3.41 -13.63
N PHE A 336 12.49 3.90 -12.53
CA PHE A 336 11.73 4.62 -11.52
C PHE A 336 11.50 6.07 -11.98
N GLN A 337 10.36 6.30 -12.64
CA GLN A 337 10.05 7.52 -13.39
C GLN A 337 8.69 8.11 -13.02
N MET A 338 8.44 9.35 -13.43
CA MET A 338 7.13 10.00 -13.39
C MET A 338 6.16 9.38 -14.40
N TYR A 339 4.86 9.62 -14.20
CA TYR A 339 3.81 9.09 -15.07
C TYR A 339 3.95 9.64 -16.50
N ASP A 340 3.85 8.77 -17.48
CA ASP A 340 3.80 9.18 -18.89
C ASP A 340 2.34 9.35 -19.33
N ASP A 341 1.91 10.60 -19.51
CA ASP A 341 0.58 10.94 -20.01
C ASP A 341 0.44 10.78 -21.54
N GLN A 342 1.50 10.46 -22.28
CA GLN A 342 1.37 10.30 -23.74
C GLN A 342 0.60 9.01 -24.11
N ASP A 343 -0.58 9.19 -24.70
CA ASP A 343 -1.36 8.13 -25.34
C ASP A 343 -0.61 7.57 -26.56
N ALA A 344 -0.36 6.25 -26.65
CA ALA A 344 0.25 5.67 -27.85
C ALA A 344 -0.61 5.82 -29.13
N VAL A 345 -1.87 6.21 -28.99
CA VAL A 345 -2.84 6.33 -30.10
C VAL A 345 -2.75 7.70 -30.79
N THR A 346 -2.38 8.78 -30.10
CA THR A 346 -2.20 10.10 -30.71
C THR A 346 -0.75 10.34 -31.13
N LYS A 347 -0.48 10.00 -32.38
CA LYS A 347 0.78 10.28 -33.11
C LYS A 347 1.26 11.73 -32.94
N LYS A 348 2.37 11.90 -32.23
CA LYS A 348 3.60 12.61 -32.66
C LYS A 348 4.70 12.20 -31.70
N LYS A 349 5.47 11.16 -32.06
CA LYS A 349 6.77 10.88 -31.44
C LYS A 349 7.59 12.16 -31.57
N TYR A 350 7.71 12.96 -30.50
CA TYR A 350 8.87 13.82 -30.38
C TYR A 350 10.06 12.88 -30.25
N PRO A 351 11.01 12.88 -31.20
CA PRO A 351 12.25 12.14 -31.01
C PRO A 351 12.90 12.68 -29.73
N GLY A 352 12.94 11.86 -28.67
CA GLY A 352 13.49 12.25 -27.36
C GLY A 352 12.48 12.53 -26.24
N HIS A 353 11.16 12.28 -26.38
CA HIS A 353 10.25 12.30 -25.22
C HIS A 353 10.64 11.21 -24.23
N LEU A 354 11.03 11.62 -23.02
CA LEU A 354 11.42 10.73 -21.95
C LEU A 354 10.85 11.27 -20.64
N PRO A 355 9.92 10.56 -19.98
CA PRO A 355 9.43 10.96 -18.68
C PRO A 355 10.59 11.15 -17.69
N PRO A 356 10.57 12.23 -16.88
CA PRO A 356 11.61 12.48 -15.89
C PRO A 356 11.75 11.32 -14.90
N LEU A 357 12.98 11.04 -14.49
CA LEU A 357 13.27 10.08 -13.43
C LEU A 357 13.04 10.70 -12.06
N TYR A 358 12.80 9.85 -11.07
CA TYR A 358 12.98 10.20 -9.66
C TYR A 358 14.44 9.98 -9.27
N PRO A 359 15.23 11.04 -9.00
CA PRO A 359 16.67 10.90 -8.75
C PRO A 359 16.93 10.44 -7.31
N VAL A 360 16.86 9.13 -7.06
CA VAL A 360 17.05 8.55 -5.72
C VAL A 360 18.43 8.87 -5.11
N ASN A 361 19.44 9.12 -5.95
CA ASN A 361 20.77 9.58 -5.58
C ASN A 361 20.83 11.03 -5.07
N GLN A 362 19.71 11.77 -5.03
CA GLN A 362 19.65 13.13 -4.50
C GLN A 362 18.99 13.21 -3.11
N ILE A 363 18.62 12.06 -2.53
CA ILE A 363 17.96 12.02 -1.23
C ILE A 363 18.98 12.36 -0.14
N GLY A 364 18.76 13.49 0.54
CA GLY A 364 19.67 14.03 1.55
C GLY A 364 19.37 13.66 3.01
N CYS A 365 18.39 12.79 3.27
CA CYS A 365 18.07 12.33 4.63
C CYS A 365 18.68 10.94 4.91
N PRO A 366 18.93 10.57 6.19
CA PRO A 366 19.32 9.21 6.56
C PRO A 366 18.29 8.18 6.07
N VAL A 367 18.75 7.17 5.30
CA VAL A 367 17.88 6.09 4.80
C VAL A 367 18.32 4.74 5.37
N ALA A 368 17.37 4.02 5.96
CA ALA A 368 17.52 2.64 6.41
C ALA A 368 16.66 1.71 5.54
N LEU A 369 17.28 0.70 4.95
CA LEU A 369 16.65 -0.19 3.98
C LEU A 369 16.48 -1.60 4.57
N PHE A 370 15.28 -2.15 4.44
CA PHE A 370 14.95 -3.52 4.86
C PHE A 370 14.33 -4.26 3.68
N PHE A 371 15.00 -5.32 3.24
CA PHE A 371 14.63 -6.11 2.06
C PHE A 371 14.39 -7.57 2.42
N GLY A 372 13.47 -8.22 1.71
CA GLY A 372 13.22 -9.66 1.83
C GLY A 372 14.00 -10.42 0.76
N GLY A 373 14.82 -11.41 1.15
CA GLY A 373 15.58 -12.18 0.16
C GLY A 373 14.72 -13.09 -0.72
N SER A 374 13.49 -13.39 -0.27
CA SER A 374 12.48 -14.17 -0.99
C SER A 374 11.42 -13.29 -1.66
N ASP A 375 11.62 -11.96 -1.68
CA ASP A 375 10.73 -11.02 -2.35
C ASP A 375 11.24 -10.68 -3.75
N PRO A 376 10.64 -11.25 -4.82
CA PRO A 376 11.10 -11.04 -6.19
C PRO A 376 10.69 -9.69 -6.77
N LEU A 377 9.87 -8.90 -6.07
CA LEU A 377 9.26 -7.71 -6.65
C LEU A 377 10.23 -6.52 -6.71
N PRO A 378 10.90 -6.11 -5.61
CA PRO A 378 11.85 -4.99 -5.63
C PRO A 378 13.18 -5.31 -6.33
N ASP A 379 13.67 -4.38 -7.15
CA ASP A 379 15.04 -4.41 -7.65
C ASP A 379 16.01 -3.79 -6.63
N THR A 380 16.41 -4.64 -5.69
CA THR A 380 17.25 -4.26 -4.55
C THR A 380 18.67 -3.92 -4.97
N GLU A 381 19.25 -4.66 -5.91
CA GLU A 381 20.61 -4.43 -6.39
C GLU A 381 20.75 -3.06 -7.05
N TRP A 382 19.77 -2.70 -7.90
CA TRP A 382 19.73 -1.37 -8.50
C TRP A 382 19.60 -0.27 -7.47
N LEU A 383 18.70 -0.43 -6.50
CA LEU A 383 18.49 0.60 -5.48
C LEU A 383 19.76 0.82 -4.65
N LEU A 384 20.45 -0.25 -4.25
CA LEU A 384 21.70 -0.16 -3.50
C LEU A 384 22.82 0.53 -4.29
N HIS A 385 22.82 0.40 -5.62
CA HIS A 385 23.80 1.06 -6.49
C HIS A 385 23.49 2.53 -6.75
N GLU A 386 22.21 2.92 -6.72
CA GLU A 386 21.77 4.29 -7.00
C GLU A 386 21.61 5.16 -5.75
N ILE A 387 21.35 4.57 -4.58
CA ILE A 387 21.17 5.33 -3.35
C ILE A 387 22.52 5.74 -2.75
N ASN A 388 22.60 6.99 -2.30
CA ASN A 388 23.79 7.45 -1.59
C ASN A 388 23.81 6.86 -0.18
N GLU A 389 24.88 6.11 0.13
CA GLU A 389 25.29 5.63 1.46
C GLU A 389 24.13 5.49 2.48
N PRO A 390 23.34 4.40 2.41
CA PRO A 390 22.28 4.15 3.38
C PRO A 390 22.89 3.94 4.77
N VAL A 391 22.27 4.51 5.80
CA VAL A 391 22.75 4.38 7.20
C VAL A 391 22.62 2.96 7.73
N TYR A 392 21.73 2.17 7.13
CA TYR A 392 21.54 0.78 7.47
C TYR A 392 20.93 0.00 6.30
N VAL A 393 21.41 -1.23 6.10
CA VAL A 393 20.87 -2.17 5.12
C VAL A 393 20.70 -3.52 5.81
N HIS A 394 19.50 -4.08 5.74
CA HIS A 394 19.19 -5.40 6.27
C HIS A 394 18.45 -6.23 5.24
N CYS A 395 18.97 -7.43 4.96
CA CYS A 395 18.26 -8.45 4.20
C CYS A 395 17.77 -9.52 5.16
N GLN A 396 16.45 -9.73 5.19
CA GLN A 396 15.85 -10.88 5.85
C GLN A 396 15.57 -11.95 4.79
N GLU A 397 16.46 -12.94 4.65
CA GLU A 397 16.47 -13.89 3.53
C GLU A 397 15.12 -14.59 3.32
N GLU A 398 14.48 -15.01 4.41
CA GLU A 398 13.22 -15.75 4.37
C GLU A 398 11.98 -14.88 4.12
N TYR A 399 12.11 -13.55 4.12
CA TYR A 399 10.96 -12.66 3.99
C TYR A 399 10.54 -12.49 2.53
N GLU A 400 9.24 -12.61 2.32
CA GLU A 400 8.50 -12.17 1.15
C GLU A 400 7.95 -10.74 1.38
N HIS A 401 7.26 -10.19 0.38
CA HIS A 401 6.83 -8.79 0.38
C HIS A 401 6.00 -8.38 1.61
N LEU A 402 4.94 -9.14 1.96
CA LEU A 402 4.02 -8.78 3.04
C LEU A 402 4.59 -9.03 4.45
N ASP A 403 5.73 -9.71 4.55
CA ASP A 403 6.25 -10.19 5.83
C ASP A 403 6.72 -9.05 6.74
N PHE A 404 7.20 -7.95 6.17
CA PHE A 404 7.58 -6.76 6.93
C PHE A 404 6.44 -6.16 7.75
N GLN A 405 5.19 -6.33 7.31
CA GLN A 405 4.02 -5.90 8.06
C GLN A 405 3.46 -7.03 8.94
N TRP A 406 3.45 -8.28 8.44
CA TRP A 406 2.57 -9.31 8.99
C TRP A 406 3.23 -10.62 9.42
N ALA A 407 4.52 -10.82 9.16
CA ALA A 407 5.19 -12.04 9.61
C ALA A 407 5.14 -12.16 11.13
N ALA A 408 4.89 -13.38 11.62
CA ALA A 408 4.86 -13.65 13.06
C ALA A 408 6.23 -13.40 13.73
N SER A 409 7.31 -13.48 12.95
CA SER A 409 8.69 -13.25 13.39
C SER A 409 9.13 -11.77 13.32
N ALA A 410 8.39 -10.87 12.66
CA ALA A 410 8.81 -9.48 12.46
C ALA A 410 9.07 -8.70 13.76
N PRO A 411 8.28 -8.88 14.84
CA PRO A 411 8.56 -8.26 16.14
C PRO A 411 9.87 -8.71 16.80
N LYS A 412 10.43 -9.85 16.39
CA LYS A 412 11.68 -10.38 16.93
C LYS A 412 12.88 -10.08 16.03
N LEU A 413 12.69 -10.19 14.71
CA LEU A 413 13.80 -10.15 13.75
C LEU A 413 14.03 -8.77 13.14
N VAL A 414 12.98 -7.97 12.97
CA VAL A 414 13.06 -6.71 12.20
C VAL A 414 12.76 -5.49 13.07
N TYR A 415 11.67 -5.52 13.84
CA TYR A 415 11.21 -4.35 14.59
C TYR A 415 12.18 -3.84 15.66
N PRO A 416 12.93 -4.68 16.41
CA PRO A 416 13.88 -4.19 17.39
C PRO A 416 14.94 -3.27 16.77
N LYS A 417 15.43 -3.62 15.58
CA LYS A 417 16.43 -2.81 14.87
C LYS A 417 15.85 -1.52 14.34
N ILE A 418 14.61 -1.53 13.86
CA ILE A 418 13.90 -0.29 13.48
C ILE A 418 13.76 0.62 14.69
N VAL A 419 13.33 0.10 15.84
CA VAL A 419 13.19 0.87 17.08
C VAL A 419 14.53 1.47 17.50
N GLU A 420 15.63 0.71 17.44
CA GLU A 420 17.00 1.20 17.70
C GLU A 420 17.37 2.38 16.78
N LEU A 421 17.13 2.26 15.46
CA LEU A 421 17.41 3.32 14.50
C LEU A 421 16.55 4.56 14.73
N VAL A 422 15.26 4.36 15.05
CA VAL A 422 14.34 5.45 15.39
C VAL A 422 14.79 6.15 16.67
N HIS A 423 15.33 5.43 17.67
CA HIS A 423 15.94 6.05 18.86
C HIS A 423 17.20 6.84 18.53
N ALA A 424 18.06 6.32 17.65
CA ALA A 424 19.31 6.99 17.28
C ALA A 424 19.09 8.30 16.51
N HIS A 425 18.00 8.39 15.73
CA HIS A 425 17.71 9.54 14.86
C HIS A 425 16.53 10.40 15.32
N GLY A 426 15.67 9.87 16.18
CA GLY A 426 14.58 10.60 16.80
C GLY A 426 15.13 11.44 17.93
N ASN A 427 14.95 12.77 17.85
CA ASN A 427 15.31 13.67 18.93
C ASN A 427 14.41 13.39 20.14
N LYS A 428 14.74 12.37 20.95
CA LYS A 428 14.22 12.28 22.32
C LYS A 428 14.88 13.42 23.07
N THR A 429 14.21 14.58 23.16
CA THR A 429 14.52 15.53 24.22
C THR A 429 14.34 14.78 25.53
N SER A 430 15.47 14.48 26.16
CA SER A 430 15.61 13.88 27.48
C SER A 430 14.77 14.57 28.53
#